data_AF-A0A978TCZ3-F1
#
_entry.id   AF-A0A978TCZ3-F1
#
_cell.length_a   1.000
_cell.length_b   1.000
_cell.length_c   1.000
_cell.angle_alpha   90.00
_cell.angle_beta   90.00
_cell.angle_gamma   90.00
#
_symmetry.space_group_name_H-M   'P 1'
#
loop_
_entity.id
_entity.type
_entity.pdbx_description
1 polymer ?
#
loop_
_entity_poly.entity_id
_entity_poly.type
_entity_poly.pdbx_seq_one_letter_code
_entity_poly.pdbx_strand_id
1 'polypeptide(L)'
;MVFTLQVLHTSDQEAGVPALQDAIGLSAVMNALQSRYDNSIKLTSGDVYISGPFFDASRALYDNATTGRFADQPGLADILIQNELGWNAAAVGNHEF
;
A
#
# COMPACT_ATOMS: atom_id res chain seq x y z
N MET A 1 -26.10 18.50 15.19
CA MET A 1 -25.09 17.53 15.70
C MET A 1 -23.78 17.83 15.02
N VAL A 2 -22.66 17.63 15.73
CA VAL A 2 -21.32 17.77 15.16
C VAL A 2 -20.87 16.41 14.63
N PHE A 3 -20.25 16.38 13.45
CA PHE A 3 -19.62 15.19 12.89
C PHE A 3 -18.11 15.33 13.04
N THR A 4 -17.47 14.33 13.63
CA THR A 4 -16.02 14.25 13.74
C THR A 4 -15.53 13.16 12.79
N LEU A 5 -14.60 13.52 11.91
CA LEU A 5 -13.93 12.64 10.97
C LEU A 5 -12.44 12.52 11.34
N GLN A 6 -11.94 11.30 11.49
CA GLN A 6 -10.52 11.03 11.52
C GLN A 6 -10.02 10.79 10.09
N VAL A 7 -8.95 11.46 9.71
CA VAL A 7 -8.22 11.21 8.46
C VAL A 7 -6.86 10.63 8.82
N LEU A 8 -6.62 9.39 8.41
CA LEU A 8 -5.33 8.74 8.47
C LEU A 8 -4.69 8.86 7.08
N HIS A 9 -3.56 9.55 7.00
CA HIS A 9 -2.93 9.90 5.73
C HIS A 9 -1.48 9.43 5.69
N THR A 10 -1.08 8.89 4.54
CA THR A 10 0.32 8.61 4.19
C THR A 10 0.67 9.17 2.82
N SER A 11 1.95 9.24 2.50
CA SER A 11 2.47 9.57 1.17
C SER A 11 3.75 8.79 0.92
N ASP A 12 4.17 8.69 -0.33
CA ASP A 12 5.53 8.29 -0.72
C ASP A 12 5.96 7.00 0.00
N GLN A 13 5.21 5.92 -0.19
CA GLN A 13 5.50 4.62 0.43
C GLN A 13 6.61 3.90 -0.34
N GLU A 14 7.70 4.63 -0.51
CA GLU A 14 8.97 4.26 -1.12
C GLU A 14 9.42 2.90 -0.59
N ALA A 15 9.15 1.84 -1.36
CA ALA A 15 9.21 0.44 -0.93
C ALA A 15 10.64 -0.11 -0.78
N GLY A 16 11.57 0.67 -0.24
CA GLY A 16 12.97 0.30 -0.02
C GLY A 16 13.15 -0.85 0.99
N VAL A 17 14.39 -1.31 1.20
CA VAL A 17 14.69 -2.48 2.05
C VAL A 17 14.03 -2.44 3.45
N PRO A 18 13.98 -1.30 4.17
CA PRO A 18 13.30 -1.21 5.47
C PRO A 18 11.79 -1.53 5.42
N ALA A 19 11.12 -1.40 4.26
CA ALA A 19 9.69 -1.59 4.11
C ALA A 19 9.19 -2.98 4.53
N LEU A 20 10.06 -4.00 4.48
CA LEU A 20 9.80 -5.34 5.02
C LEU A 20 9.37 -5.32 6.50
N GLN A 21 9.93 -4.38 7.28
CA GLN A 21 9.59 -4.20 8.69
C GLN A 21 8.64 -3.01 8.90
N ASP A 22 8.84 -1.92 8.15
CA ASP A 22 8.08 -0.69 8.34
C ASP A 22 6.62 -0.85 7.94
N ALA A 23 6.29 -1.65 6.92
CA ALA A 23 4.90 -1.92 6.54
C ALA A 23 4.11 -2.57 7.68
N ILE A 24 4.76 -3.44 8.47
CA ILE A 24 4.15 -4.08 9.64
C ILE A 24 3.89 -3.04 10.73
N GLY A 25 4.88 -2.19 11.03
CA GLY A 25 4.76 -1.13 12.01
C GLY A 25 3.70 -0.10 11.63
N LEU A 26 3.68 0.32 10.37
CA LEU A 26 2.68 1.21 9.78
C LEU A 26 1.28 0.62 9.93
N SER A 27 1.07 -0.64 9.54
CA SER A 27 -0.21 -1.32 9.67
C SER A 27 -0.69 -1.37 11.13
N ALA A 28 0.20 -1.71 12.07
CA ALA A 28 -0.13 -1.75 13.50
C ALA A 28 -0.56 -0.37 14.03
N VAL A 29 0.20 0.69 13.70
CA VAL A 29 -0.13 2.06 14.11
C VAL A 29 -1.43 2.53 13.47
N MET A 30 -1.62 2.31 12.17
CA MET A 30 -2.84 2.69 11.47
C MET A 30 -4.08 2.01 12.06
N ASN A 31 -4.00 0.72 12.36
CA ASN A 31 -5.12 -0.02 12.96
C ASN A 31 -5.42 0.46 14.39
N ALA A 32 -4.39 0.75 15.19
CA ALA A 32 -4.57 1.30 16.54
C ALA A 32 -5.13 2.74 16.53
N LEU A 33 -4.77 3.55 15.53
CA LEU A 33 -5.31 4.91 15.38
C LEU A 33 -6.75 4.88 14.87
N GLN A 34 -7.06 4.01 13.90
CA GLN A 34 -8.41 3.84 13.33
C GLN A 34 -9.42 3.46 14.42
N SER A 35 -9.03 2.64 15.40
CA SER A 35 -9.94 2.20 16.47
C SER A 35 -10.30 3.30 17.48
N ARG A 36 -9.77 4.53 17.34
CA ARG A 36 -10.05 5.64 18.27
C ARG A 36 -11.29 6.46 17.91
N TYR A 37 -11.78 6.33 16.67
CA TYR A 37 -12.94 7.07 16.18
C TYR A 37 -13.80 6.18 15.28
N ASP A 38 -15.12 6.33 15.39
CA ASP A 38 -16.08 5.55 14.58
C ASP A 38 -16.03 5.93 13.10
N ASN A 39 -15.79 7.21 12.80
CA ASN A 39 -15.72 7.73 11.43
C ASN A 39 -14.27 8.01 11.07
N SER A 40 -13.64 7.03 10.44
CA SER A 40 -12.23 7.10 10.05
C SER A 40 -12.09 6.76 8.57
N ILE A 41 -11.31 7.56 7.84
CA ILE A 41 -10.90 7.26 6.47
C ILE A 41 -9.38 7.16 6.39
N LYS A 42 -8.90 6.22 5.57
CA LYS A 42 -7.50 6.00 5.22
C LYS A 42 -7.26 6.51 3.81
N LEU A 43 -6.34 7.44 3.64
CA LEU A 43 -5.98 8.06 2.36
C LEU A 43 -4.48 7.98 2.12
N THR A 44 -4.08 7.86 0.85
CA THR A 44 -2.68 8.04 0.46
C THR A 44 -2.57 8.99 -0.74
N SER A 45 -1.52 9.81 -0.76
CA SER A 45 -1.31 10.81 -1.82
C SER A 45 -0.54 10.30 -3.05
N GLY A 46 -0.29 8.99 -3.15
CA GLY A 46 0.37 8.37 -4.31
C GLY A 46 1.79 7.91 -4.01
N ASP A 47 2.52 7.53 -5.06
CA ASP A 47 3.83 6.88 -5.00
C ASP A 47 3.80 5.63 -4.10
N VAL A 48 2.85 4.75 -4.42
CA VAL A 48 2.61 3.45 -3.79
C VAL A 48 2.85 2.28 -4.74
N TYR A 49 3.06 2.57 -6.03
CA TYR A 49 3.45 1.60 -7.05
C TYR A 49 4.75 2.10 -7.70
N ILE A 50 5.89 1.72 -7.13
CA ILE A 50 7.21 2.23 -7.49
C ILE A 50 8.25 1.11 -7.49
N SER A 51 9.26 1.25 -8.34
CA SER A 51 10.39 0.31 -8.40
C SER A 51 11.05 0.15 -7.03
N GLY A 52 11.21 -1.10 -6.59
CA GLY A 52 11.75 -1.44 -5.30
C GLY A 52 11.69 -2.95 -5.03
N PRO A 53 12.22 -3.41 -3.88
CA PRO A 53 12.23 -4.81 -3.49
C PRO A 53 10.93 -5.59 -3.75
N PHE A 54 9.76 -5.07 -3.33
CA PHE A 54 8.47 -5.74 -3.54
C PHE A 54 8.06 -5.75 -5.02
N PHE A 55 8.20 -4.60 -5.68
CA PHE A 55 7.92 -4.43 -7.10
C PHE A 55 8.69 -5.44 -7.96
N ASP A 56 10.01 -5.52 -7.76
CA ASP A 56 10.89 -6.37 -8.54
C ASP A 56 10.75 -7.86 -8.16
N ALA A 57 10.55 -8.18 -6.87
CA ALA A 57 10.31 -9.55 -6.45
C ALA A 57 9.01 -10.11 -7.04
N SER A 58 7.99 -9.26 -7.25
CA SER A 58 6.72 -9.65 -7.84
C SER A 58 6.89 -10.28 -9.22
N ARG A 59 7.83 -9.78 -10.02
CA ARG A 59 8.16 -10.29 -11.35
C ARG A 59 8.50 -11.78 -11.33
N ALA A 60 9.25 -12.22 -10.32
CA ALA A 60 9.68 -13.61 -10.17
C ALA A 60 8.61 -14.48 -9.49
N LEU A 61 7.86 -13.93 -8.53
CA LEU A 61 6.86 -14.67 -7.75
C LEU A 61 5.54 -14.87 -8.50
N TYR A 62 5.15 -13.89 -9.33
CA TYR A 62 3.89 -13.87 -10.06
C TYR A 62 4.13 -14.03 -11.56
N ASP A 63 4.94 -15.02 -11.92
CA ASP A 63 5.14 -15.39 -13.31
C ASP A 63 3.95 -16.15 -13.90
N ASN A 64 4.01 -16.43 -15.21
CA ASN A 64 2.95 -17.15 -15.92
C ASN A 64 2.76 -18.56 -15.37
N ALA A 65 3.87 -19.23 -15.04
CA ALA A 65 3.84 -20.59 -14.54
C ALA A 65 3.11 -20.70 -13.19
N THR A 66 3.20 -19.67 -12.36
CA THR A 66 2.60 -19.63 -11.02
C THR A 66 1.16 -19.11 -11.04
N THR A 67 0.83 -18.18 -11.92
CA THR A 67 -0.45 -17.45 -11.88
C THR A 67 -1.40 -17.71 -13.04
N GLY A 68 -0.92 -18.32 -14.13
CA GLY A 68 -1.66 -18.46 -15.39
C GLY A 68 -1.89 -17.13 -16.13
N ARG A 69 -1.29 -16.02 -15.65
CA ARG A 69 -1.33 -14.68 -16.29
C ARG A 69 -0.06 -14.45 -17.10
N PHE A 70 0.09 -13.34 -17.82
CA PHE A 70 1.36 -13.03 -18.47
C PHE A 70 2.50 -13.06 -17.43
N ALA A 71 3.62 -13.72 -17.75
CA ALA A 71 4.81 -13.67 -16.90
C ALA A 71 5.33 -12.23 -16.86
N ASP A 72 6.20 -11.93 -15.90
CA ASP A 72 6.87 -10.63 -15.83
C ASP A 72 5.94 -9.48 -15.39
N GLN A 73 5.15 -9.70 -14.33
CA GLN A 73 4.26 -8.69 -13.74
C GLN A 73 4.87 -8.09 -12.47
N PRO A 74 5.66 -7.01 -12.56
CA PRO A 74 6.17 -6.34 -11.38
C PRO A 74 5.06 -5.55 -10.66
N GLY A 75 5.30 -5.23 -9.39
CA GLY A 75 4.43 -4.38 -8.57
C GLY A 75 3.12 -5.02 -8.06
N LEU A 76 2.87 -6.30 -8.34
CA LEU A 76 1.72 -7.00 -7.77
C LEU A 76 1.78 -7.07 -6.24
N ALA A 77 2.96 -7.28 -5.66
CA ALA A 77 3.14 -7.25 -4.22
C ALA A 77 2.81 -5.87 -3.62
N ASP A 78 3.17 -4.78 -4.30
CA ASP A 78 2.81 -3.43 -3.85
C ASP A 78 1.29 -3.29 -3.80
N ILE A 79 0.59 -3.66 -4.88
CA ILE A 79 -0.89 -3.64 -4.93
C ILE A 79 -1.49 -4.48 -3.79
N LEU A 80 -0.96 -5.68 -3.53
CA LEU A 80 -1.46 -6.55 -2.47
C LEU A 80 -1.23 -5.93 -1.08
N ILE A 81 -0.06 -5.35 -0.81
CA ILE A 81 0.22 -4.65 0.44
C ILE A 81 -0.75 -3.48 0.62
N GLN A 82 -0.97 -2.67 -0.42
CA GLN A 82 -1.90 -1.54 -0.36
C GLN A 82 -3.35 -1.99 -0.12
N ASN A 83 -3.77 -3.12 -0.70
CA ASN A 83 -5.08 -3.70 -0.44
C ASN A 83 -5.24 -4.10 1.03
N GLU A 84 -4.23 -4.75 1.61
CA GLU A 84 -4.23 -5.17 3.02
C GLU A 84 -4.17 -3.97 3.99
N LEU A 85 -3.54 -2.85 3.62
CA LEU A 85 -3.58 -1.61 4.41
C LEU A 85 -4.98 -0.97 4.45
N GLY A 86 -5.82 -1.28 3.46
CA GLY A 86 -7.25 -0.95 3.45
C GLY A 86 -7.56 0.51 3.15
N TRP A 87 -6.97 1.07 2.09
CA TRP A 87 -7.21 2.45 1.65
C TRP A 87 -8.65 2.67 1.21
N ASN A 88 -9.22 3.83 1.58
CA ASN A 88 -10.49 4.28 1.03
C ASN A 88 -10.30 4.99 -0.32
N ALA A 89 -9.17 5.68 -0.49
CA ALA A 89 -8.75 6.26 -1.76
C ALA A 89 -7.23 6.44 -1.80
N ALA A 90 -6.69 6.39 -3.01
CA ALA A 90 -5.30 6.68 -3.32
C ALA A 90 -5.26 7.69 -4.48
N ALA A 91 -4.46 8.74 -4.35
CA ALA A 91 -4.12 9.58 -5.49
C ALA A 91 -3.05 8.90 -6.35
N VAL A 92 -2.86 9.41 -7.58
CA VAL A 92 -1.81 8.96 -8.50
C VAL A 92 -0.65 9.95 -8.38
N GLY A 93 0.50 9.46 -7.96
CA GLY A 93 1.76 10.20 -7.88
C GLY A 93 2.54 10.12 -9.18
N ASN A 94 3.81 10.54 -9.15
CA ASN A 94 4.65 10.57 -10.34
C ASN A 94 5.29 9.22 -10.66
N HIS A 95 5.35 8.28 -9.71
CA HIS A 95 5.96 6.96 -9.91
C HIS A 95 4.99 5.89 -10.43
N GLU A 96 3.70 6.19 -10.49
CA GLU A 96 2.68 5.29 -11.05
C GLU A 96 2.71 5.15 -12.60
N PHE A 97 3.64 5.82 -13.31
CA PHE A 97 3.78 5.85 -14.77
C PHE A 97 5.15 5.31 -15.23
#